data_AF-A0A1H5HEJ2-F1
#
_entry.id   AF-A0A1H5HEJ2-F1
#
_cell.length_a   1.000
_cell.length_b   1.000
_cell.length_c   1.000
_cell.angle_alpha   90.00
_cell.angle_beta   90.00
_cell.angle_gamma   90.00
#
_symmetry.space_group_name_H-M   'P 1'
#
loop_
_entity.id
_entity.type
_entity.pdbx_description
1 polymer ?
#
loop_
_entity_poly.entity_id
_entity_poly.type
_entity_poly.pdbx_seq_one_letter_code
_entity_poly.pdbx_strand_id
1 'polypeptide(L)'
;MADTYVAKANVVKVSVGPADGNRVARLVRVGGVIPEGVDEETLKGLAKRGLIERVKPESTQTAAAKVKAEAEAAAKEKAAAEAKAAADKAAAEKAAAK
;
A
#
# COMPACT_ATOMS: atom_id res chain seq x y z
N MET A 1 9.01 19.96 12.78
CA MET A 1 8.41 18.67 12.38
C MET A 1 8.64 18.52 10.90
N ALA A 2 9.28 17.44 10.45
CA ALA A 2 9.50 17.19 9.03
C ALA A 2 8.16 16.78 8.39
N ASP A 3 7.75 17.49 7.35
CA ASP A 3 6.54 17.16 6.62
C ASP A 3 6.74 15.91 5.78
N THR A 4 5.97 14.87 6.07
CA THR A 4 6.04 13.63 5.31
C THR A 4 5.11 13.71 4.10
N TYR A 5 5.63 13.40 2.91
CA TYR A 5 4.84 13.35 1.68
C TYR A 5 4.77 11.92 1.16
N VAL A 6 3.60 11.51 0.69
CA VAL A 6 3.36 10.17 0.11
C VAL A 6 2.89 10.32 -1.34
N ALA A 7 3.42 9.47 -2.23
CA ALA A 7 3.01 9.42 -3.63
C ALA A 7 1.60 8.85 -3.79
N LYS A 8 0.73 9.59 -4.47
CA LYS A 8 -0.63 9.17 -4.82
C LYS A 8 -0.73 8.62 -6.23
N ALA A 9 0.09 9.14 -7.14
CA ALA A 9 0.19 8.63 -8.50
C ALA A 9 0.98 7.31 -8.56
N ASN A 10 0.72 6.49 -9.58
CA ASN A 10 1.37 5.18 -9.79
C ASN A 10 2.90 5.26 -9.74
N VAL A 11 3.48 6.30 -10.37
CA VAL A 11 4.91 6.62 -10.33
C VAL A 11 5.08 8.13 -10.29
N VAL A 12 5.89 8.62 -9.36
CA VAL A 12 6.30 10.03 -9.24
C VAL A 12 7.82 10.10 -9.39
N LYS A 13 8.29 10.88 -10.37
CA LYS A 13 9.71 11.16 -10.55
C LYS A 13 10.09 12.39 -9.72
N VAL A 14 11.05 12.23 -8.83
CA VAL A 14 11.59 13.30 -7.98
C VAL A 14 13.09 13.41 -8.20
N SER A 15 13.60 14.64 -8.16
CA SER A 15 15.04 14.91 -8.18
C SER A 15 15.48 15.19 -6.75
N VAL A 16 16.41 14.37 -6.26
CA VAL A 16 16.93 14.46 -4.89
C VAL A 16 18.35 14.99 -4.94
N GLY A 17 18.64 16.02 -4.17
CA GLY A 17 19.97 16.59 -4.06
C GLY A 17 19.95 18.12 -3.93
N PRO A 18 21.12 18.72 -3.63
CA PRO A 18 21.26 20.16 -3.48
C PRO A 18 20.94 20.92 -4.76
N ALA A 19 20.53 22.18 -4.61
CA ALA A 19 20.09 23.00 -5.74
C ALA A 19 21.19 23.18 -6.81
N ASP A 20 22.41 23.46 -6.35
CA ASP A 20 23.60 23.75 -7.17
C ASP A 20 24.53 22.55 -7.38
N GLY A 21 24.14 21.35 -6.95
CA GLY A 21 24.98 20.15 -7.05
C GLY A 21 24.39 19.04 -7.90
N ASN A 22 25.00 17.87 -7.84
CA ASN A 22 24.52 16.70 -8.58
C ASN A 22 23.18 16.22 -8.00
N ARG A 23 22.13 16.21 -8.83
CA ARG A 23 20.81 15.72 -8.45
C ARG A 23 20.57 14.33 -9.01
N VAL A 24 20.06 13.43 -8.16
CA VAL A 24 19.72 12.07 -8.53
C VAL A 24 18.22 11.96 -8.74
N ALA A 25 17.80 11.49 -9.91
CA ALA A 25 16.41 11.17 -10.16
C ALA A 25 16.03 9.87 -9.43
N ARG A 26 14.96 9.92 -8.64
CA ARG A 26 14.33 8.76 -8.01
C ARG A 26 12.88 8.62 -8.48
N LEU A 27 12.47 7.38 -8.65
CA LEU A 27 11.08 7.03 -8.96
C LEU A 27 10.44 6.48 -7.68
N VAL A 28 9.42 7.18 -7.20
CA VAL A 28 8.61 6.75 -6.06
C VAL A 28 7.32 6.18 -6.59
N ARG A 29 7.00 4.93 -6.21
CA ARG A 29 5.73 4.29 -6.58
C ARG A 29 4.61 4.75 -5.67
N VAL A 30 3.37 4.52 -6.09
CA VAL A 30 2.17 4.79 -5.27
C VAL A 30 2.31 4.23 -3.85
N GLY A 31 1.93 5.02 -2.85
CA GLY A 31 2.07 4.70 -1.42
C GLY A 31 3.50 4.86 -0.88
N GLY A 32 4.49 5.12 -1.73
CA GLY A 32 5.87 5.36 -1.34
C GLY A 32 6.08 6.75 -0.72
N VAL A 33 6.98 6.83 0.25
CA VAL A 33 7.37 8.09 0.90
C VAL A 33 8.34 8.85 0.00
N ILE A 34 8.10 10.15 -0.16
CA ILE A 34 9.00 11.03 -0.90
C ILE A 34 10.27 11.27 -0.06
N PRO A 35 11.47 11.01 -0.60
CA PRO A 35 12.72 11.20 0.13
C PRO A 35 12.97 12.67 0.48
N GLU A 36 13.70 12.90 1.57
CA GLU A 36 14.20 14.22 1.93
C GLU A 36 15.24 14.71 0.92
N GLY A 37 15.38 16.03 0.79
CA GLY A 37 16.28 16.65 -0.19
C GLY A 37 15.68 16.80 -1.58
N VAL A 38 14.35 16.66 -1.71
CA VAL A 38 13.61 17.18 -2.87
C VAL A 38 13.32 18.66 -2.64
N ASP A 39 13.51 19.44 -3.70
CA ASP A 39 13.24 20.86 -3.71
C ASP A 39 11.78 21.21 -3.31
N GLU A 40 11.61 22.23 -2.48
CA GLU A 40 10.31 22.59 -1.92
C GLU A 40 9.31 23.11 -2.96
N GLU A 41 9.78 23.86 -3.97
CA GLU A 41 8.91 24.33 -5.06
C GLU A 41 8.38 23.15 -5.87
N THR A 42 9.25 22.15 -6.09
CA THR A 42 8.88 20.90 -6.73
C THR A 42 7.83 20.15 -5.92
N LEU A 43 8.00 20.02 -4.60
CA LEU A 43 6.99 19.39 -3.73
C LEU A 43 5.64 20.12 -3.79
N LYS A 44 5.64 21.45 -3.73
CA LYS A 44 4.41 22.26 -3.85
C LYS A 44 3.74 22.05 -5.21
N GLY A 45 4.52 21.98 -6.29
CA GLY A 45 4.01 21.71 -7.64
C GLY A 45 3.39 20.33 -7.76
N LEU A 46 4.03 19.29 -7.21
CA LEU A 46 3.51 17.93 -7.21
C LEU A 46 2.24 17.80 -6.37
N ALA A 47 2.16 18.48 -5.22
CA ALA A 47 0.98 18.50 -4.37
C ALA A 47 -0.20 19.19 -5.06
N LYS A 48 0.03 20.34 -5.70
CA LYS A 48 -1.00 21.05 -6.50
C LYS A 48 -1.56 20.20 -7.63
N ARG A 49 -0.73 19.35 -8.24
CA ARG A 49 -1.13 18.41 -9.30
C ARG A 49 -1.81 17.14 -8.77
N GLY A 50 -1.96 16.99 -7.44
CA GLY A 50 -2.54 15.81 -6.83
C GLY A 50 -1.68 14.54 -6.95
N LEU A 51 -0.39 14.69 -7.26
CA LEU A 51 0.53 13.55 -7.45
C LEU A 51 1.10 13.05 -6.12
N ILE A 52 1.20 13.93 -5.12
CA ILE A 52 1.64 13.62 -3.76
C ILE A 52 0.68 14.23 -2.74
N GLU A 53 0.63 13.64 -1.55
CA GLU A 53 -0.23 14.07 -0.44
C GLU A 53 0.62 14.28 0.82
N ARG A 54 0.40 15.39 1.53
CA ARG A 54 1.09 15.69 2.79
C ARG A 54 0.42 14.90 3.90
N VAL A 55 1.15 13.95 4.48
CA VAL A 55 0.72 13.18 5.63
C VAL A 55 1.33 13.85 6.86
N LYS A 56 0.52 14.57 7.63
CA LYS A 56 0.95 14.99 8.97
C LYS A 56 1.18 13.74 9.81
N PRO A 57 2.25 13.66 10.62
CA PRO A 57 2.52 12.50 11.47
C PRO A 57 1.55 12.35 12.66
N GLU A 58 0.33 12.90 12.58
CA GLU A 58 -0.74 12.60 13.53
C GLU A 58 -1.77 11.68 12.88
N SER A 59 -1.89 10.49 13.45
CA SER A 59 -2.85 9.42 13.14
C SER A 59 -2.42 8.40 12.09
N THR A 60 -1.36 7.66 12.43
CA THR A 60 -1.28 6.21 12.19
C THR A 60 -2.50 5.47 12.72
N GLN A 61 -3.67 5.55 12.07
CA GLN A 61 -4.78 4.65 12.44
C GLN A 61 -5.72 4.21 11.31
N THR A 62 -5.77 4.85 10.15
CA THR A 62 -6.86 4.51 9.19
C THR A 62 -6.46 3.68 7.97
N ALA A 63 -5.19 3.61 7.57
CA ALA A 63 -4.77 2.80 6.42
C ALA A 63 -4.37 1.36 6.79
N ALA A 64 -3.68 1.16 7.93
CA ALA A 64 -3.28 -0.17 8.38
C ALA A 64 -4.48 -1.02 8.87
N ALA A 65 -5.55 -0.38 9.36
CA ALA A 65 -6.76 -1.07 9.80
C ALA A 65 -7.59 -1.64 8.63
N LYS A 66 -7.64 -0.95 7.48
CA LYS A 66 -8.34 -1.47 6.28
C LYS A 66 -7.62 -2.67 5.66
N VAL A 67 -6.28 -2.61 5.56
CA VAL A 67 -5.51 -3.72 4.97
C VAL A 67 -5.54 -4.97 5.86
N LYS A 68 -5.53 -4.82 7.20
CA LYS A 68 -5.73 -5.97 8.10
C LYS A 68 -7.16 -6.52 8.07
N ALA A 69 -8.18 -5.67 7.99
CA ALA A 69 -9.57 -6.13 7.93
C ALA A 69 -9.90 -6.89 6.64
N GLU A 70 -9.38 -6.46 5.48
CA GLU A 70 -9.55 -7.19 4.21
C GLU A 70 -8.74 -8.51 4.17
N ALA A 71 -7.56 -8.55 4.78
CA ALA A 71 -6.75 -9.77 4.85
C ALA A 71 -7.38 -10.85 5.76
N GLU A 72 -8.00 -10.46 6.88
CA GLU A 72 -8.69 -11.40 7.77
C GLU A 72 -10.03 -11.91 7.20
N ALA A 73 -10.76 -11.08 6.44
CA ALA A 73 -11.98 -11.50 5.75
C ALA A 73 -11.67 -12.54 4.66
N ALA A 74 -10.63 -12.30 3.85
CA ALA A 74 -10.20 -13.23 2.81
C ALA A 74 -9.66 -14.56 3.37
N ALA A 75 -9.05 -14.55 4.56
CA ALA A 75 -8.56 -15.76 5.23
C ALA A 75 -9.71 -16.63 5.78
N LYS A 76 -10.77 -16.02 6.33
CA LYS A 76 -11.94 -16.76 6.83
C LYS A 76 -12.76 -17.40 5.72
N GLU A 77 -12.86 -16.76 4.55
CA GLU A 77 -13.59 -17.32 3.40
C GLU A 77 -12.88 -18.54 2.78
N LYS A 78 -11.54 -18.51 2.68
CA LYS A 78 -10.76 -19.65 2.20
C LYS A 78 -10.80 -20.84 3.14
N ALA A 79 -10.72 -20.62 4.46
CA ALA A 79 -10.82 -21.69 5.45
C ALA A 79 -12.20 -22.36 5.47
N ALA A 80 -13.28 -21.60 5.22
CA ALA A 80 -14.63 -22.16 5.12
C ALA A 80 -14.87 -22.98 3.83
N ALA A 81 -14.20 -22.61 2.73
CA ALA A 81 -14.28 -23.34 1.46
C ALA A 81 -13.57 -24.70 1.50
N GLU A 82 -12.42 -24.80 2.17
CA GLU A 82 -11.67 -26.05 2.27
C GLU A 82 -12.33 -27.08 3.22
N ALA A 83 -13.02 -26.62 4.27
CA ALA A 83 -13.72 -27.51 5.20
C ALA A 83 -14.95 -28.21 4.57
N LYS A 84 -15.67 -27.55 3.65
CA LYS A 84 -16.79 -28.18 2.92
C LYS A 84 -16.31 -29.19 1.87
N ALA A 85 -15.17 -28.96 1.22
CA ALA A 85 -14.63 -29.88 0.24
C ALA A 85 -14.13 -31.21 0.86
N ALA A 86 -13.64 -31.18 2.10
CA ALA A 86 -13.23 -32.39 2.82
C ALA A 86 -14.43 -33.23 3.32
N ALA A 87 -15.54 -32.57 3.72
CA ALA A 87 -16.74 -33.27 4.18
C ALA A 87 -17.46 -34.03 3.05
N ASP A 88 -17.48 -33.47 1.83
CA ASP A 88 -18.17 -34.07 0.68
C ASP A 88 -17.42 -35.32 0.16
N LYS A 89 -16.08 -35.35 0.24
CA LYS A 89 -15.29 -36.56 -0.07
C LYS A 89 -15.49 -37.69 0.94
N ALA A 90 -15.62 -37.38 2.23
CA ALA A 90 -15.83 -38.40 3.26
C ALA A 90 -17.23 -39.04 3.22
N ALA A 91 -18.24 -38.33 2.68
CA ALA A 91 -19.58 -38.86 2.49
C ALA A 91 -19.69 -39.81 1.28
N ALA A 92 -18.96 -39.53 0.20
CA ALA A 92 -18.95 -40.39 -0.99
C ALA A 92 -18.29 -41.76 -0.75
N GLU A 93 -17.23 -41.82 0.07
CA GLU A 93 -16.51 -43.07 0.34
C GLU A 93 -17.28 -44.02 1.28
N LYS A 94 -18.17 -43.49 2.13
CA LYS A 94 -19.05 -44.30 2.98
C LYS A 94 -20.32 -44.81 2.28
N ALA A 95 -20.67 -44.26 1.11
CA ALA A 95 -21.80 -44.72 0.32
C ALA A 95 -21.45 -45.83 -0.68
N ALA A 96 -20.16 -46.04 -0.97
CA ALA A 96 -19.69 -47.07 -1.91
C ALA A 96 -19.27 -48.40 -1.24
N ALA A 97 -19.35 -48.50 0.09
CA ALA A 97 -18.94 -49.69 0.86
C ALA A 97 -20.12 -50.48 1.46
N LYS A 98 -21.30 -50.42 0.83
CA LYS A 98 -22.47 -51.21 1.23
C LYS A 98 -23.03 -52.02 0.06
#